data_AF-A0A1T1BUD2-F1
#
_entry.id   AF-A0A1T1BUD2-F1
#
_cell.length_a   1.000
_cell.length_b   1.000
_cell.length_c   1.000
_cell.angle_alpha   90.00
_cell.angle_beta   90.00
_cell.angle_gamma   90.00
#
_symmetry.space_group_name_H-M   'P 1'
#
loop_
_entity.id
_entity.type
_entity.pdbx_description
1 polymer ?
#
loop_
_entity_poly.entity_id
_entity_poly.type
_entity_poly.pdbx_seq_one_letter_code
_entity_poly.pdbx_strand_id
1 'polypeptide(L)'
;MKKVIFLSVLISILSCKKTEDKSVENKVLLEVPKEIEVKTDEKEIELPEYSLIKKEDISIKTSMDANAVTNKRFTYKYLVAKTITKTQIPLLLTKLIENIVQKDNDIDDVTVWLYSDKNLIDGSYDVAMATFKPSNGEVTNEIASNNDKSSYVANFEIANNFGEGLDRESNNTVVSGLSFDLRKKIYKELANTETRAREKLDKIYPYTANFDTDNYANKLDELTKKYEKEISKKYKINAETVKRIYEEGDKNEWYNY
;
A
#
# COMPACT_ATOMS: atom_id res chain seq x y z
N MET A 1 -49.31 -48.98 -26.52
CA MET A 1 -48.49 -48.37 -27.60
C MET A 1 -47.96 -47.03 -27.13
N LYS A 2 -46.76 -46.68 -27.60
CA LYS A 2 -45.70 -45.85 -26.98
C LYS A 2 -46.13 -44.42 -26.60
N LYS A 3 -45.84 -44.01 -25.35
CA LYS A 3 -45.73 -42.60 -24.94
C LYS A 3 -44.32 -42.11 -25.27
N VAL A 4 -44.20 -41.11 -26.12
CA VAL A 4 -42.95 -40.40 -26.40
C VAL A 4 -42.86 -39.26 -25.40
N ILE A 5 -41.90 -39.34 -24.48
CA ILE A 5 -41.55 -38.26 -23.55
C ILE A 5 -40.44 -37.46 -24.23
N PHE A 6 -40.72 -36.20 -24.54
CA PHE A 6 -39.74 -35.24 -25.03
C PHE A 6 -38.85 -34.80 -23.86
N LEU A 7 -37.59 -35.22 -23.89
CA LEU A 7 -36.56 -34.80 -22.94
C LEU A 7 -35.85 -33.57 -23.52
N SER A 8 -36.20 -32.37 -23.05
CA SER A 8 -35.45 -31.15 -23.37
C SER A 8 -34.24 -31.05 -22.46
N VAL A 9 -33.06 -31.31 -23.02
CA VAL A 9 -31.75 -31.09 -22.39
C VAL A 9 -31.47 -29.58 -22.40
N LEU A 10 -31.55 -28.95 -21.22
CA LEU A 10 -31.09 -27.58 -21.01
C LEU A 10 -29.57 -27.62 -20.78
N ILE A 11 -28.78 -27.16 -21.75
CA ILE A 11 -27.35 -26.93 -21.60
C ILE A 11 -27.18 -25.54 -21.02
N SER A 12 -26.87 -25.45 -19.72
CA SER A 12 -26.46 -24.19 -19.08
C SER A 12 -25.00 -23.91 -19.44
N ILE A 13 -24.79 -22.92 -20.30
CA ILE A 13 -23.47 -22.35 -20.59
C ILE A 13 -23.04 -21.56 -19.34
N LEU A 14 -22.05 -22.08 -18.63
CA LEU A 14 -21.32 -21.36 -17.58
C LEU A 14 -20.58 -20.19 -18.23
N SER A 15 -21.13 -18.99 -18.08
CA SER A 15 -20.45 -17.74 -18.38
C SER A 15 -19.37 -17.49 -17.33
N CYS A 16 -18.13 -17.72 -17.73
CA CYS A 16 -16.94 -17.40 -16.96
C CYS A 16 -16.78 -15.87 -16.96
N LYS A 17 -17.30 -15.19 -15.93
CA LYS A 17 -17.00 -13.78 -15.69
C LYS A 17 -15.56 -13.68 -15.18
N LYS A 18 -14.68 -13.27 -16.08
CA LYS A 18 -13.33 -12.78 -15.80
C LYS A 18 -13.46 -11.53 -14.95
N THR A 19 -13.02 -11.58 -13.70
CA THR A 19 -12.87 -10.41 -12.84
C THR A 19 -11.68 -9.61 -13.37
N GLU A 20 -11.98 -8.44 -13.94
CA GLU A 20 -10.97 -7.42 -14.22
C GLU A 20 -10.53 -6.80 -12.89
N ASP A 21 -9.25 -6.96 -12.60
CA ASP A 21 -8.54 -6.31 -11.53
C ASP A 21 -8.45 -4.82 -11.87
N LYS A 22 -9.13 -3.97 -11.08
CA LYS A 22 -9.12 -2.52 -11.27
C LYS A 22 -7.85 -1.96 -10.63
N SER A 23 -6.80 -1.79 -11.41
CA SER A 23 -5.71 -0.87 -11.08
C SER A 23 -6.29 0.55 -10.99
N VAL A 24 -6.18 1.18 -9.82
CA VAL A 24 -6.60 2.56 -9.61
C VAL A 24 -5.57 3.48 -10.27
N GLU A 25 -5.83 3.90 -11.50
CA GLU A 25 -5.16 5.06 -12.10
C GLU A 25 -5.63 6.33 -11.39
N ASN A 26 -4.87 6.79 -10.39
CA ASN A 26 -5.02 8.14 -9.87
C ASN A 26 -4.38 9.12 -10.86
N LYS A 27 -5.14 9.48 -11.91
CA LYS A 27 -4.79 10.55 -12.83
C LYS A 27 -5.16 11.88 -12.17
N VAL A 28 -4.24 12.44 -11.38
CA VAL A 28 -4.39 13.80 -10.85
C VAL A 28 -4.14 14.79 -12.00
N LEU A 29 -5.21 15.21 -12.67
CA LEU A 29 -5.18 16.43 -13.48
C LEU A 29 -5.24 17.62 -12.51
N LEU A 30 -4.15 18.40 -12.48
CA LEU A 30 -4.09 19.69 -11.81
C LEU A 30 -4.93 20.71 -12.60
N GLU A 31 -6.24 20.73 -12.38
CA GLU A 31 -7.01 21.95 -12.61
C GLU A 31 -6.88 22.80 -11.34
N VAL A 32 -6.26 23.96 -11.47
CA VAL A 32 -6.10 24.94 -10.38
C VAL A 32 -7.40 25.76 -10.30
N PRO A 33 -8.30 25.53 -9.32
CA PRO A 33 -9.41 26.43 -9.09
C PRO A 33 -8.88 27.78 -8.59
N LYS A 34 -9.46 28.82 -9.16
CA LYS A 34 -9.15 30.22 -8.88
C LYS A 34 -9.55 30.55 -7.43
N GLU A 35 -8.52 30.78 -6.62
CA GLU A 35 -8.45 31.45 -5.30
C GLU A 35 -9.75 31.55 -4.47
N ILE A 36 -9.87 30.64 -3.50
CA ILE A 36 -10.47 30.97 -2.20
C ILE A 36 -9.30 31.05 -1.23
N GLU A 37 -8.95 32.27 -0.82
CA GLU A 37 -7.85 32.55 0.09
C GLU A 37 -8.25 32.13 1.52
N VAL A 38 -8.20 30.82 1.79
CA VAL A 38 -8.30 30.28 3.15
C VAL A 38 -6.89 30.34 3.74
N LYS A 39 -6.69 31.22 4.73
CA LYS A 39 -5.48 31.21 5.56
C LYS A 39 -5.48 29.97 6.44
N THR A 40 -5.06 28.84 5.87
CA THR A 40 -4.58 27.70 6.63
C THR A 40 -3.13 27.94 6.97
N ASP A 41 -2.81 27.93 8.27
CA ASP A 41 -1.42 27.85 8.75
C ASP A 41 -0.83 26.51 8.27
N GLU A 42 -0.30 26.48 7.05
CA GLU A 42 0.38 25.33 6.48
C GLU A 42 1.68 25.11 7.25
N LYS A 43 1.61 24.22 8.25
CA LYS A 43 2.80 23.73 8.93
C LYS A 43 3.65 22.98 7.91
N GLU A 44 4.78 23.57 7.54
CA GLU A 44 5.77 22.98 6.62
C GLU A 44 6.09 21.54 7.06
N ILE A 45 5.83 20.58 6.17
CA ILE A 45 6.07 19.17 6.46
C ILE A 45 7.56 18.91 6.33
N GLU A 46 8.24 18.69 7.46
CA GLU A 46 9.65 18.32 7.49
C GLU A 46 9.86 16.94 6.84
N LEU A 47 10.84 16.84 5.92
CA LEU A 47 11.17 15.58 5.26
C LEU A 47 12.16 14.76 6.10
N PRO A 48 12.05 13.42 6.11
CA PRO A 48 12.97 12.57 6.85
C PRO A 48 14.38 12.61 6.25
N GLU A 49 15.36 12.15 7.02
CA GLU A 49 16.71 11.92 6.50
C GLU A 49 16.70 10.85 5.40
N TYR A 50 17.57 11.02 4.40
CA TYR A 50 17.76 10.07 3.31
C TYR A 50 19.20 10.13 2.79
N SER A 51 19.65 9.05 2.15
CA SER A 51 20.98 8.97 1.55
C SER A 51 20.96 8.18 0.25
N LEU A 52 21.67 8.69 -0.77
CA LEU A 52 21.86 7.97 -2.02
C LEU A 52 22.81 6.79 -1.78
N ILE A 53 22.38 5.58 -2.11
CA ILE A 53 23.18 4.36 -1.93
C ILE A 53 23.74 3.86 -3.26
N LYS A 54 22.95 3.95 -4.33
CA LYS A 54 23.36 3.44 -5.65
C LYS A 54 22.79 4.34 -6.76
N LYS A 55 23.61 4.58 -7.78
CA LYS A 55 23.20 5.16 -9.06
C LYS A 55 23.61 4.19 -10.16
N GLU A 56 22.68 3.83 -11.02
CA GLU A 56 22.88 2.90 -12.13
C GLU A 56 22.50 3.58 -13.44
N ASP A 57 23.41 3.53 -14.40
CA ASP A 57 23.14 3.95 -15.78
C ASP A 57 22.57 2.76 -16.54
N ILE A 58 21.32 2.89 -17.00
CA ILE A 58 20.60 1.90 -17.78
C ILE A 58 20.20 2.46 -19.15
N SER A 59 20.97 3.45 -19.62
CA SER A 59 20.75 4.12 -20.91
C SER A 59 20.87 3.14 -22.07
N ILE A 60 20.01 3.32 -23.07
CA ILE A 60 19.94 2.47 -24.26
C ILE A 60 19.82 3.33 -25.51
N LYS A 61 20.18 2.79 -26.67
CA LYS A 61 19.88 3.43 -27.95
C LYS A 61 18.38 3.37 -28.22
N THR A 62 17.82 4.46 -28.74
CA THR A 62 16.39 4.57 -29.12
C THR A 62 16.01 3.67 -30.29
N SER A 63 16.98 3.28 -31.13
CA SER A 63 16.83 2.29 -32.20
C SER A 63 18.13 1.52 -32.42
N MET A 64 18.11 0.55 -33.35
CA MET A 64 19.31 -0.20 -33.77
C MET A 64 20.20 0.60 -34.74
N ASP A 65 19.80 1.80 -35.14
CA ASP A 65 20.57 2.61 -36.09
C ASP A 65 21.88 3.09 -35.46
N ALA A 66 22.97 3.07 -36.22
CA ALA A 66 24.29 3.49 -35.72
C ALA A 66 24.31 4.95 -35.25
N ASN A 67 23.42 5.78 -35.78
CA ASN A 67 23.27 7.20 -35.44
C ASN A 67 22.13 7.47 -34.44
N ALA A 68 21.52 6.42 -33.87
CA ALA A 68 20.45 6.58 -32.91
C ALA A 68 20.91 7.38 -31.68
N VAL A 69 20.03 8.26 -31.20
CA VAL A 69 20.26 9.00 -29.97
C VAL A 69 20.21 8.02 -28.80
N THR A 70 21.00 8.30 -27.77
CA THR A 70 20.95 7.51 -26.54
C THR A 70 19.81 8.05 -25.70
N ASN A 71 18.81 7.23 -25.41
CA ASN A 71 17.84 7.46 -24.36
C ASN A 71 18.59 7.36 -23.02
N LYS A 72 18.81 8.50 -22.35
CA LYS A 72 19.56 8.55 -21.10
C LYS A 72 18.65 8.14 -19.95
N ARG A 73 18.95 7.00 -19.32
CA ARG A 73 18.09 6.38 -18.30
C ARG A 73 18.90 6.07 -17.06
N PHE A 74 18.40 6.49 -15.91
CA PHE A 74 19.08 6.27 -14.63
C PHE A 74 18.15 5.72 -13.56
N THR A 75 18.67 4.75 -12.81
CA THR A 75 18.04 4.28 -11.57
C THR A 75 18.83 4.81 -10.37
N TYR A 76 18.14 5.44 -9.44
CA TYR A 76 18.69 5.92 -8.18
C TYR A 76 18.05 5.17 -7.02
N LYS A 77 18.88 4.58 -6.17
CA LYS A 77 18.44 3.84 -4.98
C LYS A 77 18.82 4.62 -3.74
N TYR A 78 17.83 5.01 -2.95
CA TYR A 78 17.99 5.76 -1.71
C TYR A 78 17.62 4.90 -0.51
N LEU A 79 18.37 5.07 0.57
CA LEU A 79 17.98 4.63 1.91
C LEU A 79 17.28 5.81 2.59
N VAL A 80 16.12 5.57 3.17
CA VAL A 80 15.34 6.58 3.90
C VAL A 80 15.26 6.23 5.39
N ALA A 81 15.13 7.24 6.23
CA ALA A 81 14.94 7.04 7.66
C ALA A 81 13.67 6.22 7.93
N LYS A 82 13.73 5.37 8.95
CA LYS A 82 12.60 4.53 9.39
C LYS A 82 11.36 5.33 9.81
N THR A 83 11.54 6.62 10.10
CA THR A 83 10.49 7.56 10.50
C THR A 83 9.67 8.11 9.34
N ILE A 84 10.00 7.77 8.08
CA ILE A 84 9.23 8.22 6.92
C ILE A 84 7.77 7.78 7.01
N THR A 85 6.84 8.70 6.76
CA THR A 85 5.40 8.43 6.72
C THR A 85 4.90 8.36 5.28
N LYS A 86 3.72 7.73 5.07
CA LYS A 86 3.05 7.70 3.76
C LYS A 86 2.86 9.09 3.16
N THR A 87 2.57 10.10 3.99
CA THR A 87 2.36 11.49 3.54
C THR A 87 3.64 12.19 3.11
N GLN A 88 4.80 11.80 3.66
CA GLN A 88 6.10 12.37 3.28
C GLN A 88 6.67 11.76 1.98
N ILE A 89 6.25 10.54 1.60
CA ILE A 89 6.82 9.82 0.45
C ILE A 89 6.66 10.60 -0.87
N PRO A 90 5.46 11.08 -1.26
CA PRO A 90 5.33 11.83 -2.52
C PRO A 90 6.17 13.10 -2.52
N LEU A 91 6.21 13.81 -1.37
CA LEU A 91 7.00 15.05 -1.22
C LEU A 91 8.50 14.78 -1.41
N LEU A 92 9.00 13.71 -0.79
CA LEU A 92 10.40 13.31 -0.94
C LEU A 92 10.72 12.87 -2.38
N LEU A 93 9.89 12.04 -2.98
CA LEU A 93 10.11 11.53 -4.35
C LEU A 93 10.09 12.67 -5.38
N THR A 94 9.16 13.62 -5.27
CA THR A 94 9.12 14.82 -6.11
C THR A 94 10.42 15.62 -5.96
N LYS A 95 10.82 15.92 -4.71
CA LYS A 95 12.07 16.64 -4.45
C LYS A 95 13.30 15.93 -5.03
N LEU A 96 13.36 14.60 -4.92
CA LEU A 96 14.46 13.80 -5.47
C LEU A 96 14.50 13.86 -7.00
N ILE A 97 13.35 13.70 -7.66
CA ILE A 97 13.25 13.78 -9.13
C ILE A 97 13.64 15.18 -9.61
N GLU A 98 13.10 16.23 -9.00
CA GLU A 98 13.43 17.62 -9.34
C GLU A 98 14.93 17.88 -9.22
N ASN A 99 15.56 17.47 -8.12
CA ASN A 99 17.00 17.63 -7.93
C ASN A 99 17.83 16.87 -8.98
N ILE A 100 17.39 15.67 -9.38
CA ILE A 100 18.08 14.87 -10.38
C ILE A 100 17.99 15.55 -11.76
N VAL A 101 16.78 15.95 -12.18
CA VAL A 101 16.53 16.55 -13.49
C VAL A 101 17.11 17.96 -13.60
N GLN A 102 17.09 18.75 -12.51
CA GLN A 102 17.74 20.07 -12.48
C GLN A 102 19.26 19.97 -12.63
N LYS A 103 19.86 18.89 -12.12
CA LYS A 103 21.31 18.66 -12.23
C LYS A 103 21.72 18.16 -13.62
N ASP A 104 20.86 17.38 -14.27
CA ASP A 104 21.08 16.85 -15.61
C ASP A 104 19.74 16.78 -16.36
N ASN A 105 19.45 17.84 -17.11
CA ASN A 105 18.20 17.98 -17.85
C ASN A 105 18.17 17.13 -19.13
N ASP A 106 19.27 16.45 -19.48
CA ASP A 106 19.28 15.53 -20.63
C ASP A 106 18.77 14.13 -20.26
N ILE A 107 18.44 13.87 -18.99
CA ILE A 107 17.93 12.56 -18.59
C ILE A 107 16.49 12.38 -19.11
N ASP A 108 16.25 11.26 -19.77
CA ASP A 108 14.97 10.92 -20.39
C ASP A 108 14.10 9.98 -19.54
N ASP A 109 14.73 9.20 -18.66
CA ASP A 109 14.03 8.32 -17.71
C ASP A 109 14.75 8.33 -16.38
N VAL A 110 14.04 8.72 -15.32
CA VAL A 110 14.53 8.61 -13.95
C VAL A 110 13.66 7.63 -13.20
N THR A 111 14.27 6.58 -12.67
CA THR A 111 13.64 5.71 -11.68
C THR A 111 14.27 5.95 -10.31
N VAL A 112 13.46 6.26 -9.31
CA VAL A 112 13.90 6.42 -7.91
C VAL A 112 13.29 5.29 -7.09
N TRP A 113 14.13 4.52 -6.40
CA TRP A 113 13.71 3.48 -5.46
C TRP A 113 14.09 3.88 -4.04
N LEU A 114 13.12 3.79 -3.12
CA LEU A 114 13.32 4.03 -1.70
C LEU A 114 13.35 2.71 -0.94
N TYR A 115 14.33 2.58 -0.06
CA TYR A 115 14.55 1.41 0.79
C TYR A 115 14.57 1.78 2.26
N SER A 116 14.07 0.87 3.10
CA SER A 116 14.18 1.00 4.56
C SER A 116 15.51 0.47 5.12
N ASP A 117 16.15 -0.45 4.39
CA ASP A 117 17.37 -1.14 4.81
C ASP A 117 18.32 -1.33 3.63
N LYS A 118 19.62 -1.06 3.87
CA LYS A 118 20.69 -1.22 2.88
C LYS A 118 20.83 -2.66 2.39
N ASN A 119 20.42 -3.65 3.17
CA ASN A 119 20.48 -5.07 2.78
C ASN A 119 19.44 -5.46 1.72
N LEU A 120 18.46 -4.60 1.43
CA LEU A 120 17.41 -4.86 0.45
C LEU A 120 17.70 -4.30 -0.95
N ILE A 121 18.80 -3.55 -1.12
CA ILE A 121 19.05 -2.72 -2.31
C ILE A 121 19.18 -3.48 -3.63
N ASP A 122 19.51 -4.77 -3.58
CA ASP A 122 19.64 -5.61 -4.78
C ASP A 122 18.31 -6.28 -5.17
N GLY A 123 17.28 -6.15 -4.34
CA GLY A 123 15.92 -6.61 -4.62
C GLY A 123 14.97 -5.47 -5.03
N SER A 124 13.67 -5.78 -5.06
CA SER A 124 12.62 -4.77 -5.22
C SER A 124 12.62 -3.80 -4.05
N TYR A 125 12.21 -2.56 -4.30
CA TYR A 125 11.99 -1.55 -3.26
C TYR A 125 10.96 -2.05 -2.23
N ASP A 126 11.12 -1.64 -0.97
CA ASP A 126 10.21 -2.01 0.13
C ASP A 126 9.52 -0.79 0.76
N VAL A 127 9.87 0.42 0.32
CA VAL A 127 9.22 1.67 0.74
C VAL A 127 8.37 2.24 -0.39
N ALA A 128 9.00 2.69 -1.48
CA ALA A 128 8.31 3.27 -2.61
C ALA A 128 9.21 3.35 -3.85
N MET A 129 8.58 3.55 -5.01
CA MET A 129 9.23 3.85 -6.28
C MET A 129 8.59 5.09 -6.91
N ALA A 130 9.41 5.86 -7.63
CA ALA A 130 8.92 6.83 -8.60
C ALA A 130 9.56 6.61 -9.97
N THR A 131 8.83 6.92 -11.02
CA THR A 131 9.35 7.00 -12.39
C THR A 131 9.00 8.35 -13.00
N PHE A 132 9.97 9.03 -13.59
CA PHE A 132 9.78 10.24 -14.38
C PHE A 132 10.18 9.96 -15.82
N LYS A 133 9.19 9.97 -16.72
CA LYS A 133 9.34 9.62 -18.14
C LYS A 133 8.14 10.17 -18.94
N PRO A 134 8.16 10.11 -20.29
CA PRO A 134 6.99 10.46 -21.11
C PRO A 134 5.71 9.72 -20.65
N SER A 135 4.56 10.38 -20.75
CA SER A 135 3.26 9.81 -20.35
C SER A 135 2.87 8.54 -21.12
N ASN A 136 3.32 8.38 -22.36
CA ASN A 136 3.18 7.13 -23.13
C ASN A 136 4.25 6.07 -22.80
N GLY A 137 5.22 6.40 -21.94
CA GLY A 137 6.31 5.53 -21.50
C GLY A 137 7.48 5.41 -22.48
N GLU A 138 7.42 5.99 -23.67
CA GLU A 138 8.41 5.83 -24.74
C GLU A 138 9.12 7.13 -25.05
N VAL A 139 10.46 7.09 -25.04
CA VAL A 139 11.31 8.20 -25.46
C VAL A 139 11.59 8.03 -26.95
N THR A 140 10.95 8.87 -27.77
CA THR A 140 11.16 8.88 -29.22
C THR A 140 12.46 9.59 -29.59
N ASN A 141 12.94 9.39 -30.83
CA ASN A 141 14.08 10.16 -31.36
C ASN A 141 13.83 11.67 -31.30
N GLU A 142 12.60 12.12 -31.54
CA GLU A 142 12.24 13.54 -31.49
C GLU A 142 12.35 14.08 -30.06
N ILE A 143 11.79 13.36 -29.09
CA ILE A 143 11.89 13.71 -27.66
C ILE A 143 13.35 13.80 -27.23
N ALA A 144 14.15 12.77 -27.53
CA ALA A 144 15.56 12.70 -27.12
C ALA A 144 16.42 13.76 -27.83
N SER A 145 16.17 14.04 -29.11
CA SER A 145 16.97 15.01 -29.88
C SER A 145 16.67 16.46 -29.50
N ASN A 146 15.40 16.76 -29.20
CA ASN A 146 14.95 18.12 -28.88
C ASN A 146 14.94 18.39 -27.37
N ASN A 147 15.21 17.38 -26.55
CA ASN A 147 15.06 17.41 -25.10
C ASN A 147 13.68 17.92 -24.64
N ASP A 148 12.61 17.49 -25.34
CA ASP A 148 11.25 17.93 -25.04
C ASP A 148 10.65 17.13 -23.87
N LYS A 149 10.39 17.82 -22.75
CA LYS A 149 9.82 17.24 -21.53
C LYS A 149 8.34 17.57 -21.31
N SER A 150 7.67 18.20 -22.28
CA SER A 150 6.27 18.66 -22.15
C SER A 150 5.26 17.56 -21.85
N SER A 151 5.55 16.31 -22.26
CA SER A 151 4.69 15.14 -22.07
C SER A 151 5.06 14.28 -20.85
N TYR A 152 6.09 14.67 -20.09
CA TYR A 152 6.61 13.86 -19.00
C TYR A 152 5.73 13.92 -17.76
N VAL A 153 5.66 12.81 -17.06
CA VAL A 153 4.90 12.68 -15.81
C VAL A 153 5.72 11.92 -14.78
N ALA A 154 5.56 12.30 -13.52
CA ALA A 154 6.05 11.52 -12.39
C ALA A 154 4.94 10.60 -11.89
N ASN A 155 5.19 9.29 -11.93
CA ASN A 155 4.31 8.28 -11.33
C ASN A 155 4.94 7.76 -10.05
N PHE A 156 4.13 7.58 -9.01
CA PHE A 156 4.57 7.12 -7.70
C PHE A 156 3.84 5.82 -7.33
N GLU A 157 4.58 4.89 -6.73
CA GLU A 157 4.06 3.63 -6.20
C GLU A 157 4.61 3.46 -4.79
N ILE A 158 3.72 3.32 -3.80
CA ILE A 158 4.09 2.98 -2.43
C ILE A 158 3.98 1.46 -2.30
N ALA A 159 4.98 0.82 -1.70
CA ALA A 159 4.98 -0.63 -1.56
C ALA A 159 3.73 -1.10 -0.77
N ASN A 160 3.09 -2.17 -1.23
CA ASN A 160 1.89 -2.73 -0.57
C ASN A 160 2.15 -3.15 0.88
N ASN A 161 3.40 -3.49 1.20
CA ASN A 161 3.88 -3.85 2.53
C ASN A 161 4.62 -2.68 3.23
N PHE A 162 4.42 -1.43 2.79
CA PHE A 162 4.97 -0.26 3.44
C PHE A 162 4.63 -0.28 4.95
N GLY A 163 5.64 -0.11 5.80
CA GLY A 163 5.56 -0.26 7.25
C GLY A 163 6.23 -1.55 7.75
N GLU A 164 6.02 -2.69 7.10
CA GLU A 164 6.59 -3.97 7.55
C GLU A 164 8.14 -4.00 7.52
N GLY A 165 8.75 -3.26 6.58
CA GLY A 165 10.20 -3.09 6.49
C GLY A 165 10.77 -2.06 7.47
N LEU A 166 10.02 -0.98 7.73
CA LEU A 166 10.43 0.14 8.59
C LEU A 166 10.47 -0.28 10.08
N ASP A 167 9.59 -1.19 10.48
CA ASP A 167 9.45 -1.68 11.85
C ASP A 167 10.35 -2.89 12.20
N ARG A 168 11.34 -3.25 11.37
CA ARG A 168 12.19 -4.43 11.61
C ARG A 168 13.00 -4.42 12.92
N GLU A 169 13.18 -3.28 13.58
CA GLU A 169 13.72 -3.24 14.95
C GLU A 169 12.69 -3.69 15.99
N SER A 170 11.39 -3.43 15.77
CA SER A 170 10.31 -3.94 16.62
C SER A 170 10.13 -5.46 16.52
N ASN A 171 10.54 -6.07 15.41
CA ASN A 171 10.52 -7.52 15.19
C ASN A 171 11.43 -8.29 16.15
N ASN A 172 12.43 -7.64 16.75
CA ASN A 172 13.32 -8.23 17.75
C ASN A 172 12.88 -7.99 19.20
N THR A 173 11.88 -7.13 19.43
CA THR A 173 11.31 -6.94 20.76
C THR A 173 10.41 -8.12 21.11
N VAL A 174 10.86 -8.96 22.02
CA VAL A 174 10.06 -10.01 22.63
C VAL A 174 9.14 -9.36 23.67
N VAL A 175 7.87 -9.11 23.32
CA VAL A 175 6.87 -8.67 24.30
C VAL A 175 6.32 -9.90 25.00
N SER A 176 6.55 -10.00 26.32
CA SER A 176 6.04 -11.10 27.16
C SER A 176 6.39 -12.52 26.64
N GLY A 177 7.54 -12.68 25.97
CA GLY A 177 7.95 -13.97 25.40
C GLY A 177 7.37 -14.30 24.01
N LEU A 178 6.58 -13.41 23.41
CA LEU A 178 5.92 -13.64 22.12
C LEU A 178 6.74 -13.05 20.97
N SER A 179 6.88 -13.79 19.86
CA SER A 179 7.42 -13.26 18.61
C SER A 179 6.44 -12.28 17.95
N PHE A 180 6.96 -11.41 17.09
CA PHE A 180 6.17 -10.45 16.33
C PHE A 180 5.04 -11.10 15.52
N ASP A 181 5.35 -12.13 14.73
CA ASP A 181 4.36 -12.85 13.92
C ASP A 181 3.24 -13.45 14.78
N LEU A 182 3.59 -13.95 15.97
CA LEU A 182 2.62 -14.47 16.90
C LEU A 182 1.73 -13.35 17.47
N ARG A 183 2.28 -12.18 17.79
CA ARG A 183 1.51 -11.01 18.22
C ARG A 183 0.57 -10.50 17.13
N LYS A 184 1.05 -10.40 15.88
CA LYS A 184 0.22 -10.05 14.72
C LYS A 184 -0.93 -11.03 14.51
N LYS A 185 -0.67 -12.34 14.66
CA LYS A 185 -1.70 -13.37 14.62
C LYS A 185 -2.73 -13.20 15.75
N ILE A 186 -2.26 -12.96 16.98
CA ILE A 186 -3.13 -12.75 18.15
C ILE A 186 -4.00 -11.52 17.94
N TYR A 187 -3.42 -10.41 17.47
CA TYR A 187 -4.16 -9.18 17.16
C TYR A 187 -5.29 -9.44 16.17
N LYS A 188 -5.02 -10.14 15.06
CA LYS A 188 -6.06 -10.46 14.08
C LYS A 188 -7.17 -11.34 14.65
N GLU A 189 -6.85 -12.27 15.56
CA GLU A 189 -7.89 -13.03 16.27
C GLU A 189 -8.70 -12.15 17.22
N LEU A 190 -8.05 -11.23 17.95
CA LEU A 190 -8.67 -10.28 18.87
C LEU A 190 -9.57 -9.28 18.14
N ALA A 191 -9.11 -8.66 17.05
CA ALA A 191 -9.88 -7.74 16.22
C ALA A 191 -11.13 -8.39 15.61
N ASN A 192 -11.10 -9.70 15.35
CA ASN A 192 -12.24 -10.46 14.81
C ASN A 192 -13.26 -10.91 15.87
N THR A 193 -13.02 -10.66 17.16
CA THR A 193 -13.92 -11.10 18.24
C THR A 193 -15.30 -10.45 18.15
N GLU A 194 -15.36 -9.14 17.88
CA GLU A 194 -16.63 -8.42 17.74
C GLU A 194 -17.42 -8.92 16.52
N THR A 195 -16.78 -9.07 15.36
CA THR A 195 -17.42 -9.62 14.15
C THR A 195 -18.02 -11.00 14.44
N ARG A 196 -17.25 -11.90 15.07
CA ARG A 196 -17.74 -13.23 15.46
C ARG A 196 -18.89 -13.15 16.47
N ALA A 197 -18.88 -12.15 17.35
CA ALA A 197 -19.94 -11.95 18.34
C ALA A 197 -21.23 -11.46 17.66
N ARG A 198 -21.15 -10.48 16.75
CA ARG A 198 -22.27 -9.99 15.93
C ARG A 198 -22.90 -11.10 15.11
N GLU A 199 -22.11 -11.84 14.33
CA GLU A 199 -22.61 -12.97 13.51
C GLU A 199 -23.38 -14.02 14.31
N LYS A 200 -22.99 -14.22 15.57
CA LYS A 200 -23.68 -15.16 16.47
C LYS A 200 -24.95 -14.56 17.03
N LEU A 201 -24.92 -13.29 17.44
CA LEU A 201 -26.09 -12.62 18.01
C LEU A 201 -27.15 -12.31 16.97
N ASP A 202 -26.78 -11.97 15.74
CA ASP A 202 -27.73 -11.72 14.64
C ASP A 202 -28.61 -12.95 14.33
N LYS A 203 -28.09 -14.16 14.61
CA LYS A 203 -28.85 -15.41 14.48
C LYS A 203 -29.82 -15.65 15.63
N ILE A 204 -29.55 -15.09 16.81
CA ILE A 204 -30.35 -15.28 18.03
C ILE A 204 -31.36 -14.14 18.19
N TYR A 205 -30.96 -12.93 17.83
CA TYR A 205 -31.69 -11.67 17.94
C TYR A 205 -31.77 -11.02 16.56
N PRO A 206 -32.60 -11.55 15.64
CA PRO A 206 -32.76 -10.95 14.32
C PRO A 206 -33.35 -9.54 14.45
N TYR A 207 -32.92 -8.64 13.58
CA TYR A 207 -33.42 -7.26 13.56
C TYR A 207 -34.90 -7.24 13.16
N THR A 208 -35.76 -6.78 14.07
CA THR A 208 -37.22 -6.69 13.89
C THR A 208 -37.74 -5.34 14.39
N ALA A 209 -39.02 -5.04 14.15
CA ALA A 209 -39.63 -3.77 14.58
C ALA A 209 -39.57 -3.53 16.12
N ASN A 210 -39.44 -4.60 16.92
CA ASN A 210 -39.33 -4.54 18.38
C ASN A 210 -37.93 -4.95 18.85
N PHE A 211 -36.89 -4.65 18.07
CA PHE A 211 -35.52 -5.01 18.41
C PHE A 211 -35.04 -4.27 19.66
N ASP A 212 -34.68 -5.05 20.69
CA ASP A 212 -34.14 -4.54 21.94
C ASP A 212 -32.64 -4.26 21.78
N THR A 213 -32.35 -3.03 21.39
CA THR A 213 -30.98 -2.55 21.10
C THR A 213 -30.09 -2.63 22.34
N ASP A 214 -30.62 -2.32 23.53
CA ASP A 214 -29.85 -2.31 24.77
C ASP A 214 -29.46 -3.74 25.19
N ASN A 215 -30.40 -4.67 25.12
CA ASN A 215 -30.11 -6.08 25.39
C ASN A 215 -29.10 -6.63 24.37
N TYR A 216 -29.25 -6.32 23.08
CA TYR A 216 -28.29 -6.75 22.05
C TYR A 216 -26.88 -6.21 22.34
N ALA A 217 -26.74 -4.91 22.63
CA ALA A 217 -25.46 -4.28 22.92
C ALA A 217 -24.78 -4.90 24.16
N ASN A 218 -25.54 -5.13 25.23
CA ASN A 218 -25.04 -5.81 26.43
C ASN A 218 -24.57 -7.24 26.11
N LYS A 219 -25.33 -8.00 25.31
CA LYS A 219 -24.95 -9.36 24.89
C LYS A 219 -23.74 -9.37 23.97
N LEU A 220 -23.58 -8.33 23.14
CA LEU A 220 -22.42 -8.17 22.28
C LEU A 220 -21.16 -7.98 23.11
N ASP A 221 -21.17 -7.03 24.07
CA ASP A 221 -20.05 -6.79 24.97
C ASP A 221 -19.68 -8.04 25.80
N GLU A 222 -20.67 -8.74 26.37
CA GLU A 222 -20.46 -10.00 27.10
C GLU A 222 -19.74 -11.06 26.24
N LEU A 223 -20.17 -11.20 24.98
CA LEU A 223 -19.68 -12.23 24.09
C LEU A 223 -18.29 -11.88 23.52
N THR A 224 -18.05 -10.61 23.18
CA THR A 224 -16.72 -10.11 22.80
C THR A 224 -15.71 -10.36 23.92
N LYS A 225 -16.02 -9.92 25.16
CA LYS A 225 -15.17 -10.17 26.34
C LYS A 225 -14.94 -11.66 26.60
N LYS A 226 -15.93 -12.50 26.32
CA LYS A 226 -15.77 -13.96 26.42
C LYS A 226 -14.75 -14.47 25.41
N TYR A 227 -14.83 -14.06 24.14
CA TYR A 227 -13.88 -14.50 23.11
C TYR A 227 -12.47 -13.95 23.35
N GLU A 228 -12.32 -12.71 23.80
CA GLU A 228 -11.02 -12.17 24.22
C GLU A 228 -10.39 -12.99 25.35
N LYS A 229 -11.19 -13.42 26.35
CA LYS A 229 -10.72 -14.32 27.42
C LYS A 229 -10.32 -15.70 26.89
N GLU A 230 -11.06 -16.26 25.94
CA GLU A 230 -10.72 -17.53 25.29
C GLU A 230 -9.37 -17.44 24.55
N ILE A 231 -9.16 -16.36 23.79
CA ILE A 231 -7.90 -16.08 23.09
C ILE A 231 -6.77 -15.88 24.10
N SER A 232 -7.00 -15.10 25.16
CA SER A 232 -6.02 -14.85 26.21
C SER A 232 -5.57 -16.17 26.87
N LYS A 233 -6.52 -17.06 27.16
CA LYS A 233 -6.24 -18.39 27.70
C LYS A 233 -5.49 -19.28 26.71
N LYS A 234 -5.89 -19.28 25.44
CA LYS A 234 -5.25 -20.06 24.36
C LYS A 234 -3.76 -19.70 24.22
N TYR A 235 -3.43 -18.42 24.28
CA TYR A 235 -2.07 -17.92 24.12
C TYR A 235 -1.32 -17.69 25.44
N LYS A 236 -1.95 -17.96 26.58
CA LYS A 236 -1.39 -17.75 27.93
C LYS A 236 -0.91 -16.31 28.17
N ILE A 237 -1.67 -15.34 27.66
CA ILE A 237 -1.38 -13.91 27.79
C ILE A 237 -2.27 -13.25 28.82
N ASN A 238 -1.74 -12.23 29.49
CA ASN A 238 -2.48 -11.42 30.46
C ASN A 238 -3.09 -10.16 29.80
N ALA A 239 -3.94 -9.43 30.53
CA ALA A 239 -4.61 -8.23 30.02
C ALA A 239 -3.63 -7.13 29.58
N GLU A 240 -2.49 -6.98 30.25
CA GLU A 240 -1.46 -6.02 29.86
C GLU A 240 -0.84 -6.37 28.50
N THR A 241 -0.57 -7.65 28.27
CA THR A 241 -0.04 -8.14 26.99
C THR A 241 -1.08 -7.96 25.88
N VAL A 242 -2.36 -8.23 26.15
CA VAL A 242 -3.45 -7.94 25.21
C VAL A 242 -3.48 -6.45 24.84
N LYS A 243 -3.44 -5.56 25.83
CA LYS A 243 -3.40 -4.10 25.60
C LYS A 243 -2.21 -3.70 24.73
N ARG A 244 -1.00 -4.19 25.04
CA ARG A 244 0.20 -3.90 24.24
C ARG A 244 0.08 -4.42 22.81
N ILE A 245 -0.53 -5.59 22.60
CA ILE A 245 -0.77 -6.15 21.26
C ILE A 245 -1.75 -5.26 20.48
N TYR A 246 -2.78 -4.70 21.11
CA TYR A 246 -3.66 -3.71 20.46
C TYR A 246 -2.91 -2.44 20.10
N GLU A 247 -2.21 -1.81 21.05
CA GLU A 247 -1.43 -0.59 20.80
C GLU A 247 -0.40 -0.79 19.67
N GLU A 248 0.28 -1.95 19.66
CA GLU A 248 1.20 -2.34 18.61
C GLU A 248 0.47 -2.55 17.28
N GLY A 249 -0.63 -3.28 17.25
CA GLY A 249 -1.36 -3.55 16.02
C GLY A 249 -2.00 -2.31 15.40
N ASP A 250 -2.45 -1.35 16.22
CA ASP A 250 -3.00 -0.08 15.76
C ASP A 250 -1.88 0.80 15.17
N LYS A 251 -0.72 0.85 15.85
CA LYS A 251 0.47 1.56 15.35
C LYS A 251 0.97 1.00 14.02
N ASN A 252 0.92 -0.33 13.87
CA ASN A 252 1.40 -1.04 12.69
C ASN A 252 0.30 -1.30 11.63
N GLU A 253 -0.90 -0.73 11.80
CA GLU A 253 -2.03 -0.91 10.87
C GLU A 253 -2.34 -2.38 10.53
N TRP A 254 -2.31 -3.30 11.51
CA TRP A 254 -2.52 -4.74 11.27
C TRP A 254 -3.96 -5.15 10.88
N TYR A 255 -4.83 -4.18 10.64
CA TYR A 255 -6.21 -4.37 10.22
C TYR A 255 -6.28 -5.13 8.88
N ASN A 256 -7.25 -6.04 8.75
CA ASN A 256 -7.62 -6.59 7.44
C ASN A 256 -8.75 -5.70 6.89
N TYR A 257 -8.49 -4.97 5.80
CA TYR A 257 -9.55 -4.40 4.97
C TYR A 257 -10.09 -5.47 4.01
#